data_AF-A0A1E4R1P7-F1
#
_entry.id   AF-A0A1E4R1P7-F1
#
_cell.length_a   1.000
_cell.length_b   1.000
_cell.length_c   1.000
_cell.angle_alpha   90.00
_cell.angle_beta   90.00
_cell.angle_gamma   90.00
#
_symmetry.space_group_name_H-M   'P 1'
#
loop_
_entity.id
_entity.type
_entity.pdbx_description
1 polymer ?
#
loop_
_entity_poly.entity_id
_entity_poly.type
_entity_poly.pdbx_seq_one_letter_code
_entity_poly.pdbx_strand_id
1 'polypeptide(L)'
;MQTITIKSIVERNPDDWLQAFQDSPKNRAFYEETPQQISFSRIALRVLGVPIEEDEYFNSLYTLSQNQNIHILSEELNKHIEQKDFQAIQHILSQHQQTPKGLTINRLVAMMYGYQLIPKHDDSIMNRHLQLTTIKVIELFQHQQSLGLLSNEFRRFLIDLVKWLKNHWIQWAKALKPTDDFPKVVWYGEATVSQRYFLLLLMELGCDVLIFHPAKVDEFAELDPTDAFSVSYSYTSQTTLQPFPDKPRDRQATVGYRSSQHFEQLMHDQQSGVYRPWQFKDFMPRSLTLRMTYDDIFIYAKEKALVRPQFDINGNEVVIPVIFAKISGVSSQREEYWHLMHQLLINPQTIFVQEFPFTKTSKANFHFHYKHCLVNGELSVERIIQSDWWQYGELSLELQQAIAHTIKTSCEQPMLKQQPNETLYDLQLFLFKQLTMIPQEILRLLQSFDYSQDIPKIVLYQAPQQPALSREDIALLAFLNRFGMDIVFYNPTGQLDLEKHLQEDTYDVHRLEHMLFDLPYEEPQQQKTAPDKIIKKLFNRFF
;
A
#
# COMPACT_ATOMS: atom_id res chain seq x y z
N MET A 1 -48.51 22.82 13.40
CA MET A 1 -48.37 22.19 12.06
C MET A 1 -47.10 21.38 12.09
N GLN A 2 -47.18 20.13 11.66
CA GLN A 2 -46.06 19.18 11.68
C GLN A 2 -44.95 19.64 10.71
N THR A 3 -43.67 19.55 11.10
CA THR A 3 -42.51 19.97 10.28
C THR A 3 -41.62 18.79 9.91
N ILE A 4 -41.03 18.78 8.71
CA ILE A 4 -40.07 17.75 8.28
C ILE A 4 -38.65 18.20 8.64
N THR A 5 -37.84 17.31 9.21
CA THR A 5 -36.43 17.54 9.56
C THR A 5 -35.58 16.40 9.03
N ILE A 6 -34.61 16.72 8.16
CA ILE A 6 -33.79 15.71 7.50
C ILE A 6 -32.37 15.80 8.05
N LYS A 7 -31.81 14.66 8.45
CA LYS A 7 -30.39 14.53 8.80
C LYS A 7 -29.66 13.76 7.71
N SER A 8 -28.42 14.14 7.40
CA SER A 8 -27.58 13.36 6.48
C SER A 8 -26.93 12.20 7.23
N ILE A 9 -26.98 10.99 6.69
CA ILE A 9 -26.24 9.83 7.20
C ILE A 9 -24.79 9.92 6.72
N VAL A 10 -23.84 9.73 7.63
CA VAL A 10 -22.39 9.81 7.39
C VAL A 10 -21.74 8.43 7.46
N GLU A 11 -22.42 7.39 6.97
CA GLU A 11 -21.85 6.04 6.92
C GLU A 11 -20.78 5.97 5.83
N ARG A 12 -19.56 5.57 6.21
CA ARG A 12 -18.35 5.65 5.36
C ARG A 12 -17.94 4.32 4.72
N ASN A 13 -18.66 3.22 5.00
CA ASN A 13 -18.27 1.87 4.57
C ASN A 13 -19.17 1.38 3.42
N PRO A 14 -18.62 0.89 2.28
CA PRO A 14 -19.34 0.43 1.09
C PRO A 14 -20.47 -0.58 1.32
N ASP A 15 -20.23 -1.59 2.13
CA ASP A 15 -21.24 -2.62 2.41
C ASP A 15 -22.40 -2.07 3.26
N ASP A 16 -22.10 -1.08 4.11
CA ASP A 16 -23.08 -0.49 5.02
C ASP A 16 -23.97 0.53 4.27
N TRP A 17 -23.38 1.41 3.45
CA TRP A 17 -24.17 2.49 2.82
C TRP A 17 -25.03 2.02 1.65
N LEU A 18 -24.62 1.01 0.88
CA LEU A 18 -25.41 0.52 -0.27
C LEU A 18 -26.67 -0.22 0.20
N GLN A 19 -26.52 -1.02 1.26
CA GLN A 19 -27.66 -1.67 1.91
C GLN A 19 -28.59 -0.63 2.55
N ALA A 20 -28.03 0.31 3.31
CA ALA A 20 -28.81 1.39 3.92
C ALA A 20 -29.54 2.26 2.87
N PHE A 21 -28.95 2.43 1.68
CA PHE A 21 -29.56 3.16 0.57
C PHE A 21 -30.80 2.45 0.05
N GLN A 22 -30.85 1.12 0.06
CA GLN A 22 -32.02 0.37 -0.37
C GLN A 22 -33.09 0.29 0.72
N ASP A 23 -32.70 0.31 1.98
CA ASP A 23 -33.63 0.25 3.11
C ASP A 23 -34.55 1.48 3.20
N SER A 24 -35.72 1.29 3.82
CA SER A 24 -36.62 2.37 4.19
C SER A 24 -35.98 3.27 5.26
N PRO A 25 -36.13 4.62 5.18
CA PRO A 25 -35.69 5.53 6.24
C PRO A 25 -36.22 5.17 7.64
N LYS A 26 -37.36 4.48 7.73
CA LYS A 26 -37.97 4.01 8.99
C LYS A 26 -37.12 3.00 9.74
N ASN A 27 -36.27 2.26 9.02
CA ASN A 27 -35.39 1.24 9.59
C ASN A 27 -34.01 1.80 9.97
N ARG A 28 -33.77 3.09 9.76
CA ARG A 28 -32.48 3.75 10.01
C ARG A 28 -32.44 4.39 11.39
N ALA A 29 -31.24 4.63 11.93
CA ALA A 29 -31.01 5.04 13.32
C ALA A 29 -31.66 6.38 13.76
N PHE A 30 -32.20 7.19 12.83
CA PHE A 30 -32.69 8.55 13.09
C PHE A 30 -34.11 8.81 12.61
N TYR A 31 -35.02 7.84 12.77
CA TYR A 31 -36.44 8.04 12.48
C TYR A 31 -37.24 8.42 13.73
N GLU A 32 -37.98 9.54 13.67
CA GLU A 32 -38.90 9.98 14.71
C GLU A 32 -40.16 10.59 14.09
N GLU A 33 -41.32 10.11 14.51
CA GLU A 33 -42.63 10.67 14.13
C GLU A 33 -43.37 11.15 15.37
N THR A 34 -43.61 12.46 15.45
CA THR A 34 -44.43 13.11 16.49
C THR A 34 -45.52 13.97 15.83
N PRO A 35 -46.59 14.33 16.56
CA PRO A 35 -47.63 15.23 16.03
C PRO A 35 -47.11 16.60 15.56
N GLN A 36 -45.92 17.01 16.04
CA GLN A 36 -45.30 18.31 15.73
C GLN A 36 -44.15 18.19 14.71
N GLN A 37 -43.54 17.03 14.53
CA GLN A 37 -42.34 16.88 13.71
C GLN A 37 -42.18 15.46 13.17
N ILE A 38 -41.72 15.35 11.93
CA ILE A 38 -41.21 14.11 11.32
C ILE A 38 -39.73 14.32 11.11
N SER A 39 -38.90 13.46 11.69
CA SER A 39 -37.46 13.46 11.44
C SER A 39 -37.00 12.12 10.91
N PHE A 40 -36.15 12.15 9.89
CA PHE A 40 -35.56 10.96 9.30
C PHE A 40 -34.19 11.28 8.73
N SER A 41 -33.44 10.23 8.41
CA SER A 41 -32.13 10.38 7.82
C SER A 41 -32.11 9.95 6.36
N ARG A 42 -31.48 10.78 5.52
CA ARG A 42 -31.24 10.52 4.10
C ARG A 42 -29.83 10.02 3.84
N ILE A 43 -29.63 9.33 2.74
CA ILE A 43 -28.31 8.99 2.21
C ILE A 43 -27.96 9.97 1.10
N ALA A 44 -26.81 10.63 1.21
CA ALA A 44 -26.27 11.51 0.20
C ALA A 44 -24.76 11.22 0.06
N LEU A 45 -24.38 10.45 -0.96
CA LEU A 45 -23.02 9.96 -1.12
C LEU A 45 -22.46 10.24 -2.51
N ARG A 46 -21.20 10.65 -2.55
CA ARG A 46 -20.40 10.82 -3.76
C ARG A 46 -19.37 9.69 -3.81
N VAL A 47 -19.61 8.71 -4.67
CA VAL A 47 -18.76 7.54 -4.90
C VAL A 47 -17.80 7.84 -6.04
N LEU A 48 -16.54 8.04 -5.69
CA LEU A 48 -15.46 8.44 -6.59
C LEU A 48 -14.53 7.25 -6.86
N GLY A 49 -14.20 7.02 -8.12
CA GLY A 49 -13.38 5.88 -8.52
C GLY A 49 -14.19 4.60 -8.65
N VAL A 50 -13.48 3.48 -8.76
CA VAL A 50 -14.07 2.14 -8.89
C VAL A 50 -13.32 1.15 -7.98
N PRO A 51 -13.99 0.11 -7.47
CA PRO A 51 -13.31 -1.01 -6.83
C PRO A 51 -12.35 -1.69 -7.83
N ILE A 52 -11.49 -2.56 -7.30
CA ILE A 52 -10.54 -3.35 -8.09
C ILE A 52 -11.26 -4.09 -9.23
N GLU A 53 -12.44 -4.64 -8.93
CA GLU A 53 -13.29 -5.29 -9.91
C GLU A 53 -14.21 -4.29 -10.60
N GLU A 54 -13.71 -3.69 -11.68
CA GLU A 54 -14.51 -2.75 -12.49
C GLU A 54 -15.84 -3.37 -12.93
N ASP A 55 -15.84 -4.66 -13.32
CA ASP A 55 -17.04 -5.33 -13.78
C ASP A 55 -18.10 -5.48 -12.68
N GLU A 56 -17.70 -5.66 -11.41
CA GLU A 56 -18.62 -5.70 -10.26
C GLU A 56 -19.27 -4.34 -10.01
N TYR A 57 -18.51 -3.26 -10.19
CA TYR A 57 -19.03 -1.90 -10.11
C TYR A 57 -20.10 -1.63 -11.17
N PHE A 58 -19.83 -1.96 -12.42
CA PHE A 58 -20.81 -1.79 -13.50
C PHE A 58 -22.02 -2.72 -13.34
N ASN A 59 -21.83 -3.94 -12.84
CA ASN A 59 -22.93 -4.84 -12.53
C ASN A 59 -23.80 -4.31 -11.38
N SER A 60 -23.21 -3.64 -10.39
CA SER A 60 -23.94 -2.99 -9.30
C SER A 60 -24.78 -1.81 -9.80
N LEU A 61 -24.22 -0.97 -10.67
CA LEU A 61 -24.97 0.11 -11.35
C LEU A 61 -26.14 -0.42 -12.19
N TYR A 62 -25.91 -1.50 -12.95
CA TYR A 62 -26.96 -2.17 -13.70
C TYR A 62 -28.05 -2.73 -12.76
N THR A 63 -27.66 -3.34 -11.64
CA THR A 63 -28.61 -3.88 -10.66
C THR A 63 -29.48 -2.77 -10.05
N LEU A 64 -28.88 -1.61 -9.74
CA LEU A 64 -29.62 -0.44 -9.27
C LEU A 64 -30.65 0.04 -10.31
N SER A 65 -30.34 -0.02 -11.60
CA SER A 65 -31.27 0.40 -12.67
C SER A 65 -32.46 -0.54 -12.87
N GLN A 66 -32.35 -1.80 -12.43
CA GLN A 66 -33.47 -2.75 -12.47
C GLN A 66 -34.49 -2.53 -11.35
N ASN A 67 -34.15 -1.75 -10.32
CA ASN A 67 -35.04 -1.48 -9.20
C ASN A 67 -36.01 -0.34 -9.54
N GLN A 68 -37.31 -0.65 -9.56
CA GLN A 68 -38.37 0.31 -9.92
C GLN A 68 -38.49 1.50 -8.95
N ASN A 69 -37.94 1.40 -7.74
CA ASN A 69 -37.95 2.47 -6.75
C ASN A 69 -36.72 3.39 -6.83
N ILE A 70 -35.82 3.15 -7.78
CA ILE A 70 -34.57 3.89 -7.96
C ILE A 70 -34.59 4.59 -9.33
N HIS A 71 -34.43 5.91 -9.31
CA HIS A 71 -34.38 6.76 -10.49
C HIS A 71 -32.94 6.99 -10.91
N ILE A 72 -32.50 6.38 -12.02
CA ILE A 72 -31.21 6.67 -12.64
C ILE A 72 -31.32 7.98 -13.42
N LEU A 73 -31.36 9.10 -12.69
CA LEU A 73 -31.71 10.41 -13.21
C LEU A 73 -30.78 10.87 -14.34
N SER A 74 -29.51 10.45 -14.35
CA SER A 74 -28.58 10.75 -15.44
C SER A 74 -29.05 10.19 -16.80
N GLU A 75 -29.74 9.05 -16.80
CA GLU A 75 -30.24 8.39 -18.01
C GLU A 75 -31.67 8.82 -18.39
N GLU A 76 -32.52 9.13 -17.41
CA GLU A 76 -33.93 9.48 -17.64
C GLU A 76 -34.23 11.00 -17.63
N LEU A 77 -33.21 11.86 -17.51
CA LEU A 77 -33.40 13.31 -17.37
C LEU A 77 -34.22 13.92 -18.53
N ASN A 78 -35.43 14.37 -18.22
CA ASN A 78 -36.32 15.00 -19.17
C ASN A 78 -35.97 16.49 -19.30
N LYS A 79 -35.44 16.85 -20.48
CA LYS A 79 -34.96 18.20 -20.81
C LYS A 79 -36.03 19.08 -21.46
N HIS A 80 -37.27 18.61 -21.61
CA HIS A 80 -38.40 19.36 -22.17
C HIS A 80 -38.94 20.40 -21.19
N ILE A 81 -39.32 21.59 -21.69
CA ILE A 81 -40.03 22.61 -20.91
C ILE A 81 -41.24 23.08 -21.70
N GLU A 82 -42.39 23.17 -21.02
CA GLU A 82 -43.61 23.69 -21.62
C GLU A 82 -43.45 25.16 -22.02
N GLN A 83 -43.95 25.52 -23.22
CA GLN A 83 -43.76 26.87 -23.76
C GLN A 83 -44.32 27.96 -22.83
N LYS A 84 -45.45 27.69 -22.17
CA LYS A 84 -46.05 28.60 -21.17
C LYS A 84 -45.11 28.87 -19.99
N ASP A 85 -44.42 27.83 -19.51
CA ASP A 85 -43.54 27.92 -18.36
C ASP A 85 -42.26 28.65 -18.74
N PHE A 86 -41.72 28.35 -19.92
CA PHE A 86 -40.57 29.06 -20.46
C PHE A 86 -40.86 30.56 -20.62
N GLN A 87 -42.02 30.94 -21.19
CA GLN A 87 -42.42 32.34 -21.33
C GLN A 87 -42.58 33.06 -19.99
N ALA A 88 -43.19 32.40 -19.00
CA ALA A 88 -43.32 32.94 -17.66
C ALA A 88 -41.95 33.16 -16.99
N ILE A 89 -41.01 32.22 -17.14
CA ILE A 89 -39.63 32.38 -16.65
C ILE A 89 -38.93 33.54 -17.36
N GLN A 90 -39.07 33.67 -18.68
CA GLN A 90 -38.50 34.81 -19.42
C GLN A 90 -39.05 36.16 -18.91
N HIS A 91 -40.34 36.22 -18.62
CA HIS A 91 -40.96 37.42 -18.04
C HIS A 91 -40.43 37.73 -16.63
N ILE A 92 -40.24 36.72 -15.77
CA ILE A 92 -39.62 36.91 -14.45
C ILE A 92 -38.18 37.41 -14.60
N LEU A 93 -37.39 36.80 -15.48
CA LEU A 93 -35.99 37.15 -15.71
C LEU A 93 -35.84 38.55 -16.30
N SER A 94 -36.73 38.98 -17.21
CA SER A 94 -36.70 40.33 -17.77
C SER A 94 -36.98 41.38 -16.70
N GLN A 95 -37.97 41.14 -15.82
CA GLN A 95 -38.23 42.01 -14.68
C GLN A 95 -37.07 42.03 -13.68
N HIS A 96 -36.42 40.87 -13.47
CA HIS A 96 -35.22 40.78 -12.63
C HIS A 96 -34.08 41.64 -13.18
N GLN A 97 -33.81 41.58 -14.48
CA GLN A 97 -32.76 42.36 -15.14
C GLN A 97 -33.06 43.87 -15.18
N GLN A 98 -34.34 44.26 -15.31
CA GLN A 98 -34.74 45.67 -15.32
C GLN A 98 -34.71 46.32 -13.93
N THR A 99 -34.62 45.53 -12.86
CA THR A 99 -34.57 46.03 -11.48
C THR A 99 -33.11 46.30 -11.08
N PRO A 100 -32.72 47.50 -10.62
CA PRO A 100 -31.31 47.87 -10.39
C PRO A 100 -30.49 46.95 -9.46
N LYS A 101 -31.14 46.21 -8.57
CA LYS A 101 -30.51 45.22 -7.66
C LYS A 101 -31.06 43.79 -7.84
N GLY A 102 -31.77 43.54 -8.94
CA GLY A 102 -32.56 42.32 -9.11
C GLY A 102 -33.80 42.28 -8.21
N LEU A 103 -34.63 41.25 -8.43
CA LEU A 103 -35.72 40.89 -7.51
C LEU A 103 -35.15 40.26 -6.24
N THR A 104 -35.75 40.56 -5.09
CA THR A 104 -35.51 39.80 -3.86
C THR A 104 -35.99 38.36 -4.01
N ILE A 105 -35.40 37.40 -3.30
CA ILE A 105 -35.79 35.98 -3.37
C ILE A 105 -37.27 35.80 -3.06
N ASN A 106 -37.79 36.45 -2.01
CA ASN A 106 -39.21 36.40 -1.67
C ASN A 106 -40.11 36.87 -2.83
N ARG A 107 -39.72 37.93 -3.55
CA ARG A 107 -40.48 38.43 -4.69
C ARG A 107 -40.35 37.52 -5.92
N LEU A 108 -39.15 37.01 -6.19
CA LEU A 108 -38.88 36.03 -7.24
C LEU A 108 -39.77 34.79 -7.05
N VAL A 109 -39.71 34.21 -5.85
CA VAL A 109 -40.45 32.99 -5.51
C VAL A 109 -41.96 33.25 -5.50
N ALA A 110 -42.42 34.40 -4.99
CA ALA A 110 -43.83 34.79 -5.09
C ALA A 110 -44.33 34.86 -6.53
N MET A 111 -43.51 35.40 -7.46
CA MET A 111 -43.83 35.39 -8.88
C MET A 111 -43.85 33.97 -9.46
N MET A 112 -42.87 33.13 -9.09
CA MET A 112 -42.85 31.72 -9.51
C MET A 112 -44.12 30.98 -9.06
N TYR A 113 -44.64 31.27 -7.87
CA TYR A 113 -45.93 30.73 -7.41
C TYR A 113 -47.12 31.28 -8.21
N GLY A 114 -47.14 32.60 -8.46
CA GLY A 114 -48.20 33.24 -9.25
C GLY A 114 -48.33 32.63 -10.65
N TYR A 115 -47.19 32.33 -11.29
CA TYR A 115 -47.12 31.65 -12.59
C TYR A 115 -47.22 30.12 -12.51
N GLN A 116 -47.38 29.53 -11.32
CA GLN A 116 -47.42 28.08 -11.11
C GLN A 116 -46.17 27.35 -11.67
N LEU A 117 -45.00 27.96 -11.54
CA LEU A 117 -43.72 27.38 -11.96
C LEU A 117 -43.20 26.37 -10.95
N ILE A 118 -43.40 26.60 -9.66
CA ILE A 118 -43.19 25.57 -8.62
C ILE A 118 -44.46 24.71 -8.58
N PRO A 119 -44.37 23.39 -8.78
CA PRO A 119 -45.53 22.52 -8.75
C PRO A 119 -46.20 22.54 -7.37
N LYS A 120 -47.51 22.33 -7.34
CA LYS A 120 -48.26 22.21 -6.09
C LYS A 120 -48.44 20.75 -5.71
N HIS A 121 -48.23 20.44 -4.45
CA HIS A 121 -48.51 19.13 -3.87
C HIS A 121 -49.85 19.16 -3.13
N ASP A 122 -50.61 18.05 -3.17
CA ASP A 122 -51.95 17.99 -2.55
C ASP A 122 -51.87 17.98 -1.02
N ASP A 123 -50.87 17.29 -0.45
CA ASP A 123 -50.54 17.37 0.96
C ASP A 123 -49.90 18.73 1.32
N SER A 124 -50.46 19.42 2.31
CA SER A 124 -50.05 20.76 2.73
C SER A 124 -48.66 20.83 3.38
N ILE A 125 -48.22 19.76 4.05
CA ILE A 125 -46.91 19.67 4.70
C ILE A 125 -45.85 19.49 3.62
N MET A 126 -46.06 18.54 2.71
CA MET A 126 -45.19 18.33 1.55
C MET A 126 -45.09 19.56 0.67
N ASN A 127 -46.22 20.21 0.39
CA ASN A 127 -46.24 21.44 -0.39
C ASN A 127 -45.41 22.52 0.29
N ARG A 128 -45.59 22.75 1.61
CA ARG A 128 -44.78 23.72 2.38
C ARG A 128 -43.29 23.39 2.38
N HIS A 129 -42.95 22.12 2.59
CA HIS A 129 -41.57 21.64 2.58
C HIS A 129 -40.90 21.91 1.22
N LEU A 130 -41.58 21.62 0.12
CA LEU A 130 -41.14 21.96 -1.23
C LEU A 130 -40.85 23.46 -1.37
N GLN A 131 -41.74 24.32 -0.86
CA GLN A 131 -41.57 25.76 -0.97
C GLN A 131 -40.30 26.24 -0.26
N LEU A 132 -40.16 25.86 1.01
CA LEU A 132 -39.04 26.27 1.85
C LEU A 132 -37.72 25.73 1.32
N THR A 133 -37.71 24.49 0.83
CA THR A 133 -36.52 23.86 0.27
C THR A 133 -36.10 24.50 -1.05
N THR A 134 -37.07 24.85 -1.90
CA THR A 134 -36.81 25.60 -3.14
C THR A 134 -36.20 26.98 -2.84
N ILE A 135 -36.74 27.70 -1.86
CA ILE A 135 -36.18 28.99 -1.40
C ILE A 135 -34.74 28.80 -0.92
N LYS A 136 -34.50 27.80 -0.05
CA LYS A 136 -33.18 27.49 0.50
C LYS A 136 -32.15 27.22 -0.59
N VAL A 137 -32.48 26.46 -1.63
CA VAL A 137 -31.55 26.18 -2.74
C VAL A 137 -31.27 27.42 -3.59
N ILE A 138 -32.26 28.29 -3.80
CA ILE A 138 -32.04 29.58 -4.48
C ILE A 138 -31.15 30.50 -3.64
N GLU A 139 -31.31 30.52 -2.32
CA GLU A 139 -30.43 31.24 -1.39
C GLU A 139 -29.00 30.72 -1.45
N LEU A 140 -28.82 29.40 -1.42
CA LEU A 140 -27.50 28.77 -1.56
C LEU A 140 -26.84 29.14 -2.89
N PHE A 141 -27.59 29.12 -4.00
CA PHE A 141 -27.10 29.59 -5.29
C PHE A 141 -26.65 31.06 -5.22
N GLN A 142 -27.44 31.94 -4.61
CA GLN A 142 -27.09 33.35 -4.48
C GLN A 142 -25.80 33.55 -3.68
N HIS A 143 -25.59 32.78 -2.61
CA HIS A 143 -24.42 32.91 -1.75
C HIS A 143 -23.13 32.37 -2.38
N GLN A 144 -23.24 31.33 -3.20
CA GLN A 144 -22.07 30.67 -3.80
C GLN A 144 -21.59 31.34 -5.09
N GLN A 145 -22.46 32.04 -5.81
CA GLN A 145 -22.10 32.73 -7.05
C GLN A 145 -21.58 34.15 -6.76
N SER A 146 -20.49 34.55 -7.42
CA SER A 146 -19.81 35.85 -7.19
C SER A 146 -20.72 37.07 -7.42
N LEU A 147 -21.66 36.97 -8.36
CA LEU A 147 -22.68 37.99 -8.66
C LEU A 147 -24.09 37.58 -8.15
N GLY A 148 -24.18 36.51 -7.36
CA GLY A 148 -25.43 35.94 -6.88
C GLY A 148 -26.45 35.68 -7.99
N LEU A 149 -27.66 36.20 -7.84
CA LEU A 149 -28.75 36.04 -8.81
C LEU A 149 -28.56 36.89 -10.10
N LEU A 150 -27.58 37.79 -10.13
CA LEU A 150 -27.24 38.56 -11.33
C LEU A 150 -26.21 37.86 -12.23
N SER A 151 -25.77 36.66 -11.83
CA SER A 151 -24.88 35.82 -12.63
C SER A 151 -25.54 35.36 -13.93
N ASN A 152 -24.73 35.12 -14.97
CA ASN A 152 -25.22 34.63 -16.25
C ASN A 152 -25.83 33.22 -16.12
N GLU A 153 -25.32 32.46 -15.16
CA GLU A 153 -25.69 31.10 -14.80
C GLU A 153 -27.09 31.05 -14.16
N PHE A 154 -27.53 32.12 -13.50
CA PHE A 154 -28.82 32.16 -12.81
C PHE A 154 -30.01 31.88 -13.74
N ARG A 155 -29.99 32.43 -14.96
CA ARG A 155 -31.03 32.16 -15.97
C ARG A 155 -31.13 30.66 -16.24
N ARG A 156 -29.99 29.99 -16.45
CA ARG A 156 -29.97 28.57 -16.79
C ARG A 156 -30.42 27.73 -15.59
N PHE A 157 -29.88 28.03 -14.41
CA PHE A 157 -30.29 27.42 -13.15
C PHE A 157 -31.80 27.50 -12.92
N LEU A 158 -32.41 28.69 -13.04
CA LEU A 158 -33.83 28.87 -12.78
C LEU A 158 -34.71 28.09 -13.76
N ILE A 159 -34.35 28.09 -15.04
CA ILE A 159 -35.04 27.31 -16.08
C ILE A 159 -34.98 25.82 -15.76
N ASP A 160 -33.78 25.30 -15.48
CA ASP A 160 -33.55 23.89 -15.25
C ASP A 160 -34.19 23.41 -13.94
N LEU A 161 -34.16 24.23 -12.88
CA LEU A 161 -34.82 23.98 -11.60
C LEU A 161 -36.34 23.77 -11.77
N VAL A 162 -37.02 24.71 -12.42
CA VAL A 162 -38.47 24.64 -12.67
C VAL A 162 -38.81 23.42 -13.52
N LYS A 163 -38.03 23.22 -14.59
CA LYS A 163 -38.21 22.12 -15.52
C LYS A 163 -38.16 20.77 -14.82
N TRP A 164 -37.12 20.53 -14.02
CA TRP A 164 -36.95 19.22 -13.38
C TRP A 164 -37.84 19.02 -12.15
N LEU A 165 -38.26 20.09 -11.46
CA LEU A 165 -39.31 20.00 -10.45
C LEU A 165 -40.64 19.48 -11.04
N LYS A 166 -41.02 19.96 -12.23
CA LYS A 166 -42.26 19.55 -12.91
C LYS A 166 -42.17 18.20 -13.60
N ASN A 167 -41.02 17.89 -14.21
CA ASN A 167 -40.85 16.67 -14.98
C ASN A 167 -40.47 15.45 -14.13
N HIS A 168 -39.86 15.66 -12.95
CA HIS A 168 -39.34 14.58 -12.13
C HIS A 168 -39.93 14.59 -10.73
N TRP A 169 -39.53 15.54 -9.88
CA TRP A 169 -39.85 15.46 -8.45
C TRP A 169 -41.36 15.34 -8.18
N ILE A 170 -42.20 16.18 -8.82
CA ILE A 170 -43.65 16.09 -8.59
C ILE A 170 -44.26 14.81 -9.17
N GLN A 171 -43.69 14.22 -10.23
CA GLN A 171 -44.20 12.97 -10.79
C GLN A 171 -44.00 11.81 -9.81
N TRP A 172 -42.86 11.80 -9.11
CA TRP A 172 -42.55 10.81 -8.08
C TRP A 172 -43.30 11.09 -6.78
N ALA A 173 -43.42 12.37 -6.42
CA ALA A 173 -43.91 12.77 -5.10
C ALA A 173 -45.43 12.93 -5.02
N LYS A 174 -46.18 13.00 -6.14
CA LYS A 174 -47.59 13.43 -6.16
C LYS A 174 -48.50 12.78 -5.11
N ALA A 175 -48.30 11.49 -4.83
CA ALA A 175 -49.10 10.72 -3.88
C ALA A 175 -48.38 10.46 -2.54
N LEU A 176 -47.14 10.91 -2.38
CA LEU A 176 -46.33 10.68 -1.19
C LEU A 176 -46.84 11.52 -0.03
N LYS A 177 -46.93 10.88 1.12
CA LYS A 177 -47.10 11.55 2.41
C LYS A 177 -45.74 11.79 3.04
N PRO A 178 -45.65 12.73 3.99
CA PRO A 178 -44.41 12.98 4.75
C PRO A 178 -43.80 11.75 5.45
N THR A 179 -44.61 10.72 5.72
CA THR A 179 -44.22 9.47 6.38
C THR A 179 -43.86 8.34 5.41
N ASP A 180 -44.02 8.55 4.10
CA ASP A 180 -43.70 7.54 3.10
C ASP A 180 -42.21 7.58 2.73
N ASP A 181 -41.74 6.53 2.08
CA ASP A 181 -40.37 6.47 1.61
C ASP A 181 -40.20 7.45 0.44
N PHE A 182 -39.25 8.37 0.58
CA PHE A 182 -38.92 9.32 -0.47
C PHE A 182 -38.21 8.62 -1.64
N PRO A 183 -38.29 9.19 -2.86
CA PRO A 183 -37.64 8.61 -4.02
C PRO A 183 -36.13 8.46 -3.82
N LYS A 184 -35.56 7.40 -4.40
CA LYS A 184 -34.13 7.14 -4.41
C LYS A 184 -33.57 7.51 -5.78
N VAL A 185 -32.47 8.25 -5.81
CA VAL A 185 -31.95 8.88 -7.02
C VAL A 185 -30.48 8.52 -7.19
N VAL A 186 -30.10 8.16 -8.41
CA VAL A 186 -28.72 7.88 -8.79
C VAL A 186 -28.33 8.81 -9.93
N TRP A 187 -27.16 9.42 -9.79
CA TRP A 187 -26.49 10.17 -10.84
C TRP A 187 -25.18 9.48 -11.20
N TYR A 188 -24.91 9.31 -12.49
CA TYR A 188 -23.66 8.71 -12.96
C TYR A 188 -22.99 9.62 -14.00
N GLY A 189 -21.72 9.95 -13.76
CA GLY A 189 -20.89 10.78 -14.63
C GLY A 189 -20.99 12.28 -14.37
N GLU A 190 -20.62 13.06 -15.39
CA GLU A 190 -20.49 14.52 -15.32
C GLU A 190 -21.84 15.22 -15.07
N ALA A 191 -21.80 16.30 -14.29
CA ALA A 191 -22.94 17.10 -13.87
C ALA A 191 -22.66 18.61 -14.07
N THR A 192 -23.45 19.23 -14.93
CA THR A 192 -23.51 20.69 -15.06
C THR A 192 -23.91 21.35 -13.74
N VAL A 193 -23.57 22.64 -13.58
CA VAL A 193 -23.93 23.42 -12.39
C VAL A 193 -25.42 23.28 -12.03
N SER A 194 -26.32 23.40 -13.01
CA SER A 194 -27.76 23.28 -12.76
C SER A 194 -28.14 21.88 -12.25
N GLN A 195 -27.56 20.82 -12.82
CA GLN A 195 -27.81 19.43 -12.37
C GLN A 195 -27.33 19.23 -10.94
N ARG A 196 -26.15 19.76 -10.58
CA ARG A 196 -25.62 19.71 -9.20
C ARG A 196 -26.58 20.36 -8.19
N TYR A 197 -27.08 21.56 -8.48
CA TYR A 197 -28.08 22.20 -7.61
C TYR A 197 -29.41 21.44 -7.56
N PHE A 198 -29.80 20.75 -8.64
CA PHE A 198 -31.01 19.95 -8.62
C PHE A 198 -30.86 18.68 -7.78
N LEU A 199 -29.72 18.00 -7.86
CA LEU A 199 -29.39 16.88 -6.96
C LEU A 199 -29.38 17.35 -5.49
N LEU A 200 -28.79 18.51 -5.21
CA LEU A 200 -28.85 19.14 -3.88
C LEU A 200 -30.29 19.40 -3.43
N LEU A 201 -31.15 19.92 -4.31
CA LEU A 201 -32.57 20.10 -4.02
C LEU A 201 -33.25 18.78 -3.67
N LEU A 202 -33.01 17.71 -4.43
CA LEU A 202 -33.59 16.39 -4.17
C LEU A 202 -33.15 15.85 -2.82
N MET A 203 -31.86 15.96 -2.49
CA MET A 203 -31.33 15.64 -1.18
C MET A 203 -32.10 16.41 -0.10
N GLU A 204 -32.22 17.73 -0.21
CA GLU A 204 -32.90 18.58 0.79
C GLU A 204 -34.42 18.33 0.88
N LEU A 205 -35.03 17.86 -0.20
CA LEU A 205 -36.43 17.43 -0.19
C LEU A 205 -36.63 16.12 0.57
N GLY A 206 -35.57 15.34 0.81
CA GLY A 206 -35.59 14.09 1.56
C GLY A 206 -35.28 12.85 0.72
N CYS A 207 -34.94 13.01 -0.56
CA CYS A 207 -34.55 11.89 -1.42
C CYS A 207 -33.19 11.35 -0.98
N ASP A 208 -33.01 10.03 -1.09
CA ASP A 208 -31.68 9.44 -1.04
C ASP A 208 -31.01 9.67 -2.39
N VAL A 209 -29.74 10.11 -2.41
CA VAL A 209 -29.00 10.44 -3.62
C VAL A 209 -27.61 9.81 -3.62
N LEU A 210 -27.30 9.03 -4.65
CA LEU A 210 -25.95 8.54 -4.94
C LEU A 210 -25.40 9.21 -6.19
N ILE A 211 -24.17 9.69 -6.13
CA ILE A 211 -23.46 10.29 -7.27
C ILE A 211 -22.23 9.45 -7.54
N PHE A 212 -22.13 8.86 -8.72
CA PHE A 212 -21.04 7.98 -9.12
C PHE A 212 -20.15 8.65 -10.16
N HIS A 213 -18.84 8.69 -9.92
CA HIS A 213 -17.87 9.13 -10.91
C HIS A 213 -16.65 8.20 -10.99
N PRO A 214 -16.57 7.31 -12.00
CA PRO A 214 -15.51 6.30 -12.08
C PRO A 214 -14.09 6.88 -12.27
N ALA A 215 -13.99 8.09 -12.85
CA ALA A 215 -12.72 8.77 -13.05
C ALA A 215 -12.29 9.69 -11.88
N LYS A 216 -12.91 9.54 -10.70
CA LYS A 216 -12.64 10.35 -9.48
C LYS A 216 -12.80 11.87 -9.63
N VAL A 217 -13.61 12.32 -10.58
CA VAL A 217 -13.93 13.76 -10.70
C VAL A 217 -15.08 14.06 -9.75
N ASP A 218 -14.84 14.94 -8.78
CA ASP A 218 -15.86 15.41 -7.85
C ASP A 218 -16.27 16.85 -8.15
N GLU A 219 -17.13 17.03 -9.15
CA GLU A 219 -17.68 18.35 -9.48
C GLU A 219 -18.61 18.89 -8.38
N PHE A 220 -19.08 18.02 -7.48
CA PHE A 220 -19.99 18.40 -6.40
C PHE A 220 -19.23 19.02 -5.21
N ALA A 221 -17.93 18.77 -5.07
CA ALA A 221 -17.07 19.38 -4.05
C ALA A 221 -17.04 20.92 -4.11
N GLU A 222 -17.22 21.52 -5.30
CA GLU A 222 -17.35 22.98 -5.44
C GLU A 222 -18.62 23.51 -4.74
N LEU A 223 -19.69 22.71 -4.76
CA LEU A 223 -20.99 23.06 -4.19
C LEU A 223 -21.06 22.74 -2.69
N ASP A 224 -20.35 21.69 -2.26
CA ASP A 224 -20.34 21.17 -0.90
C ASP A 224 -18.90 20.92 -0.38
N PRO A 225 -18.10 21.99 -0.20
CA PRO A 225 -16.68 21.86 0.16
C PRO A 225 -16.44 21.37 1.58
N THR A 226 -17.47 21.42 2.44
CA THR A 226 -17.41 21.00 3.85
C THR A 226 -18.13 19.69 4.11
N ASP A 227 -18.55 18.97 3.06
CA ASP A 227 -19.34 17.72 3.14
C ASP A 227 -20.60 17.86 4.02
N ALA A 228 -21.22 19.05 4.00
CA ALA A 228 -22.38 19.38 4.81
C ALA A 228 -23.66 18.74 4.27
N PHE A 229 -23.75 18.55 2.95
CA PHE A 229 -24.93 17.99 2.28
C PHE A 229 -24.74 16.54 1.89
N SER A 230 -23.51 16.15 1.52
CA SER A 230 -23.14 14.84 0.99
C SER A 230 -21.73 14.42 1.40
N VAL A 231 -21.53 13.13 1.62
CA VAL A 231 -20.23 12.56 2.03
C VAL A 231 -19.48 12.05 0.80
N SER A 232 -18.17 12.24 0.75
CA SER A 232 -17.33 11.65 -0.29
C SER A 232 -16.79 10.29 0.16
N TYR A 233 -16.90 9.29 -0.73
CA TYR A 233 -16.25 8.00 -0.60
C TYR A 233 -15.41 7.77 -1.86
N SER A 234 -14.11 7.56 -1.70
CA SER A 234 -13.17 7.42 -2.81
C SER A 234 -12.50 6.05 -2.78
N TYR A 235 -12.69 5.25 -3.83
CA TYR A 235 -11.94 4.02 -4.04
C TYR A 235 -10.46 4.32 -4.34
N THR A 236 -9.56 3.34 -4.22
CA THR A 236 -8.15 3.52 -4.62
C THR A 236 -8.00 3.63 -6.14
N SER A 237 -8.71 2.77 -6.88
CA SER A 237 -8.65 2.69 -8.34
C SER A 237 -9.61 3.66 -9.01
N GLN A 238 -9.33 3.97 -10.28
CA GLN A 238 -10.18 4.79 -11.13
C GLN A 238 -10.16 4.22 -12.54
N THR A 239 -11.24 4.44 -13.30
CA THR A 239 -11.32 4.04 -14.71
C THR A 239 -11.90 5.19 -15.52
N THR A 240 -11.85 5.06 -16.85
CA THR A 240 -12.44 6.07 -17.74
C THR A 240 -13.96 6.08 -17.58
N LEU A 241 -14.57 7.26 -17.77
CA LEU A 241 -16.03 7.35 -17.79
C LEU A 241 -16.57 6.61 -19.02
N GLN A 242 -17.23 5.48 -18.76
CA GLN A 242 -17.90 4.66 -19.77
C GLN A 242 -19.41 4.96 -19.74
N PRO A 243 -20.17 4.66 -20.81
CA PRO A 243 -21.63 4.77 -20.77
C PRO A 243 -22.24 3.98 -19.61
N PHE A 244 -23.39 4.44 -19.09
CA PHE A 244 -24.12 3.71 -18.06
C PHE A 244 -24.48 2.30 -18.57
N PRO A 245 -24.35 1.24 -17.75
CA PRO A 245 -24.51 -0.13 -18.21
C PRO A 245 -25.95 -0.44 -18.62
N ASP A 246 -26.11 -1.00 -19.83
CA ASP A 246 -27.37 -1.46 -20.42
C ASP A 246 -27.61 -2.97 -20.24
N LYS A 247 -26.57 -3.72 -19.85
CA LYS A 247 -26.60 -5.16 -19.58
C LYS A 247 -25.53 -5.54 -18.54
N PRO A 248 -25.67 -6.70 -17.86
CA PRO A 248 -24.60 -7.19 -16.98
C PRO A 248 -23.37 -7.60 -17.80
N ARG A 249 -22.20 -7.49 -17.19
CA ARG A 249 -20.91 -7.94 -17.73
C ARG A 249 -20.64 -9.38 -17.33
N ASP A 250 -20.29 -10.21 -18.32
CA ASP A 250 -20.14 -11.67 -18.18
C ASP A 250 -18.82 -12.15 -17.53
N ARG A 251 -17.92 -11.23 -17.14
CA ARG A 251 -16.61 -11.58 -16.59
C ARG A 251 -16.66 -11.57 -15.07
N GLN A 252 -16.57 -12.75 -14.46
CA GLN A 252 -16.34 -12.88 -13.02
C GLN A 252 -14.89 -13.28 -12.77
N ALA A 253 -14.20 -12.49 -11.95
CA ALA A 253 -12.88 -12.84 -11.46
C ALA A 253 -12.98 -14.04 -10.50
N THR A 254 -12.01 -14.95 -10.58
CA THR A 254 -11.92 -16.08 -9.65
C THR A 254 -11.43 -15.60 -8.29
N VAL A 255 -11.74 -16.35 -7.23
CA VAL A 255 -11.22 -16.08 -5.86
C VAL A 255 -9.70 -15.95 -5.85
N GLY A 256 -8.99 -16.75 -6.67
CA GLY A 256 -7.54 -16.63 -6.83
C GLY A 256 -7.10 -15.30 -7.43
N TYR A 257 -7.77 -14.84 -8.50
CA TYR A 257 -7.48 -13.55 -9.12
C TYR A 257 -7.77 -12.37 -8.18
N ARG A 258 -8.87 -12.45 -7.41
CA ARG A 258 -9.23 -11.50 -6.34
C ARG A 258 -8.12 -11.34 -5.31
N SER A 259 -7.66 -12.47 -4.77
CA SER A 259 -6.58 -12.47 -3.78
C SER A 259 -5.27 -11.96 -4.36
N SER A 260 -4.93 -12.31 -5.61
CA SER A 260 -3.71 -11.82 -6.27
C SER A 260 -3.74 -10.32 -6.52
N GLN A 261 -4.85 -9.75 -7.01
CA GLN A 261 -4.97 -8.32 -7.26
C GLN A 261 -4.96 -7.50 -5.95
N HIS A 262 -5.67 -7.98 -4.92
CA HIS A 262 -5.67 -7.34 -3.61
C HIS A 262 -4.28 -7.39 -2.96
N PHE A 263 -3.59 -8.53 -3.08
CA PHE A 263 -2.20 -8.67 -2.64
C PHE A 263 -1.29 -7.70 -3.41
N GLU A 264 -1.37 -7.65 -4.74
CA GLU A 264 -0.56 -6.73 -5.55
C GLU A 264 -0.76 -5.25 -5.17
N GLN A 265 -1.99 -4.82 -4.90
CA GLN A 265 -2.24 -3.46 -4.41
C GLN A 265 -1.63 -3.18 -3.03
N LEU A 266 -1.60 -4.18 -2.15
CA LEU A 266 -0.88 -4.09 -0.88
C LEU A 266 0.64 -4.01 -1.11
N MET A 267 1.20 -4.78 -2.06
CA MET A 267 2.65 -4.80 -2.36
C MET A 267 3.19 -3.47 -2.94
N HIS A 268 2.36 -2.73 -3.68
CA HIS A 268 2.79 -1.51 -4.37
C HIS A 268 2.94 -0.29 -3.46
N ASP A 269 2.46 -0.36 -2.23
CA ASP A 269 2.76 0.66 -1.23
C ASP A 269 4.17 0.38 -0.69
N GLN A 270 5.13 1.28 -0.92
CA GLN A 270 6.51 1.13 -0.44
C GLN A 270 6.59 1.02 1.10
N GLN A 271 5.49 1.37 1.79
CA GLN A 271 5.30 1.25 3.23
C GLN A 271 4.66 -0.08 3.68
N SER A 272 4.26 -0.95 2.74
CA SER A 272 3.58 -2.20 3.07
C SER A 272 4.46 -3.25 3.73
N GLY A 273 5.79 -3.11 3.61
CA GLY A 273 6.76 -4.07 4.13
C GLY A 273 6.76 -5.42 3.40
N VAL A 274 6.15 -5.51 2.22
CA VAL A 274 6.10 -6.76 1.43
C VAL A 274 6.63 -6.52 0.01
N TYR A 275 7.63 -7.32 -0.38
CA TYR A 275 8.36 -7.17 -1.64
C TYR A 275 8.19 -8.39 -2.55
N ARG A 276 8.20 -8.17 -3.87
CA ARG A 276 8.18 -9.26 -4.84
C ARG A 276 9.52 -10.01 -4.82
N PRO A 277 9.51 -11.33 -5.11
CA PRO A 277 10.77 -12.05 -5.33
C PRO A 277 11.62 -11.35 -6.38
N TRP A 278 12.91 -11.22 -6.10
CA TRP A 278 13.92 -10.59 -6.97
C TRP A 278 13.65 -9.13 -7.33
N GLN A 279 12.79 -8.43 -6.59
CA GLN A 279 12.45 -7.02 -6.85
C GLN A 279 13.68 -6.10 -6.84
N PHE A 280 14.68 -6.43 -6.03
CA PHE A 280 15.87 -5.60 -5.83
C PHE A 280 17.13 -6.17 -6.45
N LYS A 281 17.01 -7.09 -7.41
CA LYS A 281 18.18 -7.75 -8.02
C LYS A 281 19.18 -6.76 -8.65
N ASP A 282 18.70 -5.62 -9.16
CA ASP A 282 19.50 -4.58 -9.82
C ASP A 282 20.09 -3.54 -8.83
N PHE A 283 19.82 -3.68 -7.53
CA PHE A 283 20.23 -2.73 -6.50
C PHE A 283 21.60 -3.14 -5.91
N MET A 284 22.32 -2.17 -5.34
CA MET A 284 23.57 -2.44 -4.64
C MET A 284 23.30 -2.87 -3.20
N PRO A 285 23.81 -4.02 -2.74
CA PRO A 285 23.63 -4.41 -1.35
C PRO A 285 24.57 -3.59 -0.45
N ARG A 286 24.05 -3.17 0.70
CA ARG A 286 24.81 -2.50 1.75
C ARG A 286 24.45 -3.11 3.09
N SER A 287 25.42 -3.74 3.75
CA SER A 287 25.20 -4.28 5.08
C SER A 287 25.03 -3.22 6.16
N LEU A 288 24.21 -3.51 7.15
CA LEU A 288 24.15 -2.85 8.43
C LEU A 288 24.38 -3.92 9.51
N THR A 289 25.60 -4.04 10.02
CA THR A 289 25.91 -5.03 11.05
C THR A 289 25.20 -4.63 12.36
N LEU A 290 24.30 -5.49 12.81
CA LEU A 290 23.49 -5.28 13.99
C LEU A 290 24.32 -5.55 15.24
N ARG A 291 24.17 -4.68 16.24
CA ARG A 291 24.70 -4.89 17.60
C ARG A 291 23.64 -5.58 18.44
N MET A 292 23.90 -6.79 18.89
CA MET A 292 22.86 -7.65 19.48
C MET A 292 23.33 -8.43 20.71
N THR A 293 22.40 -9.09 21.41
CA THR A 293 22.73 -10.04 22.48
C THR A 293 22.98 -11.44 21.91
N TYR A 294 23.49 -12.36 22.74
CA TYR A 294 23.71 -13.75 22.32
C TYR A 294 22.41 -14.43 21.86
N ASP A 295 21.31 -14.20 22.58
CA ASP A 295 20.01 -14.81 22.26
C ASP A 295 19.39 -14.22 20.98
N ASP A 296 19.60 -12.91 20.74
CA ASP A 296 19.11 -12.22 19.55
C ASP A 296 19.67 -12.82 18.25
N ILE A 297 20.89 -13.36 18.26
CA ILE A 297 21.49 -14.04 17.10
C ILE A 297 20.53 -15.11 16.58
N PHE A 298 20.03 -15.97 17.46
CA PHE A 298 19.20 -17.12 17.08
C PHE A 298 17.75 -16.70 16.78
N ILE A 299 17.30 -15.58 17.35
CA ILE A 299 16.03 -14.97 17.00
C ILE A 299 16.08 -14.45 15.56
N TYR A 300 17.08 -13.66 15.19
CA TYR A 300 17.13 -13.02 13.88
C TYR A 300 17.70 -13.90 12.77
N ALA A 301 18.56 -14.89 13.08
CA ALA A 301 19.15 -15.78 12.08
C ALA A 301 18.12 -16.60 11.29
N LYS A 302 16.93 -16.83 11.85
CA LYS A 302 15.81 -17.52 11.18
C LYS A 302 14.86 -16.59 10.41
N GLU A 303 14.99 -15.27 10.61
CA GLU A 303 14.11 -14.28 10.01
C GLU A 303 14.68 -13.76 8.70
N LYS A 304 13.79 -13.45 7.76
CA LYS A 304 14.11 -12.81 6.49
C LYS A 304 14.64 -11.39 6.70
N ALA A 305 15.44 -10.88 5.77
CA ALA A 305 16.00 -9.54 5.82
C ALA A 305 14.92 -8.47 6.04
N LEU A 306 13.79 -8.55 5.31
CA LEU A 306 12.70 -7.56 5.42
C LEU A 306 12.03 -7.49 6.81
N VAL A 307 12.17 -8.53 7.65
CA VAL A 307 11.61 -8.59 9.00
C VAL A 307 12.56 -8.01 10.03
N ARG A 308 13.86 -7.89 9.68
CA ARG A 308 14.89 -7.41 10.60
C ARG A 308 14.79 -5.90 10.78
N PRO A 309 15.12 -5.40 11.99
CA PRO A 309 15.11 -3.97 12.25
C PRO A 309 16.08 -3.27 11.30
N GLN A 310 15.68 -2.09 10.81
CA GLN A 310 16.49 -1.22 9.94
C GLN A 310 16.77 -1.80 8.54
N PHE A 311 16.00 -2.78 8.08
CA PHE A 311 15.92 -3.10 6.65
C PHE A 311 15.30 -1.91 5.91
N ASP A 312 15.96 -1.45 4.86
CA ASP A 312 15.58 -0.21 4.18
C ASP A 312 16.02 -0.20 2.71
N ILE A 313 15.33 0.61 1.90
CA ILE A 313 15.68 0.83 0.49
C ILE A 313 16.03 2.31 0.31
N ASN A 314 17.31 2.57 0.04
CA ASN A 314 17.84 3.93 -0.09
C ASN A 314 18.31 4.18 -1.52
N GLY A 315 17.44 4.80 -2.33
CA GLY A 315 17.73 5.07 -3.73
C GLY A 315 17.88 3.77 -4.52
N ASN A 316 19.10 3.46 -4.97
CA ASN A 316 19.47 2.24 -5.67
C ASN A 316 20.24 1.24 -4.79
N GLU A 317 20.24 1.43 -3.47
CA GLU A 317 20.85 0.53 -2.50
C GLU A 317 19.79 -0.18 -1.64
N VAL A 318 20.05 -1.43 -1.27
CA VAL A 318 19.31 -2.16 -0.23
C VAL A 318 20.16 -2.24 1.02
N VAL A 319 19.63 -1.70 2.13
CA VAL A 319 20.24 -1.80 3.45
C VAL A 319 19.82 -3.12 4.08
N ILE A 320 20.78 -4.01 4.29
CA ILE A 320 20.54 -5.37 4.77
C ILE A 320 21.07 -5.49 6.21
N PRO A 321 20.20 -5.67 7.21
CA PRO A 321 20.62 -5.89 8.60
C PRO A 321 21.22 -7.29 8.77
N VAL A 322 22.50 -7.35 9.14
CA VAL A 322 23.25 -8.62 9.20
C VAL A 322 23.79 -8.93 10.58
N ILE A 323 23.97 -10.21 10.84
CA ILE A 323 24.67 -10.76 12.00
C ILE A 323 26.14 -10.92 11.63
N PHE A 324 27.06 -10.32 12.38
CA PHE A 324 28.45 -10.73 12.37
C PHE A 324 28.90 -10.89 13.81
N ALA A 325 29.00 -12.14 14.27
CA ALA A 325 29.25 -12.44 15.67
C ALA A 325 30.29 -13.54 15.86
N LYS A 326 31.11 -13.36 16.89
CA LYS A 326 31.98 -14.39 17.46
C LYS A 326 31.40 -14.90 18.76
N ILE A 327 31.30 -16.22 18.87
CA ILE A 327 30.93 -16.92 20.10
C ILE A 327 32.22 -17.48 20.69
N SER A 328 32.70 -16.82 21.74
CA SER A 328 33.99 -17.03 22.38
C SER A 328 33.82 -17.85 23.65
N GLY A 329 34.14 -19.14 23.57
CA GLY A 329 33.92 -20.12 24.64
C GLY A 329 32.70 -21.02 24.41
N VAL A 330 32.30 -21.72 25.46
CA VAL A 330 31.23 -22.73 25.46
C VAL A 330 30.35 -22.55 26.69
N SER A 331 29.03 -22.72 26.50
CA SER A 331 28.08 -22.61 27.60
C SER A 331 28.23 -23.75 28.60
N SER A 332 27.85 -23.48 29.85
CA SER A 332 27.65 -24.51 30.88
C SER A 332 26.58 -25.52 30.44
N GLN A 333 25.57 -25.07 29.70
CA GLN A 333 24.49 -25.88 29.16
C GLN A 333 24.88 -26.44 27.78
N ARG A 334 25.56 -27.59 27.76
CA ARG A 334 26.13 -28.16 26.52
C ARG A 334 25.12 -28.54 25.46
N GLU A 335 24.03 -29.17 25.87
CA GLU A 335 22.97 -29.56 24.94
C GLU A 335 22.37 -28.32 24.25
N GLU A 336 22.15 -27.24 25.01
CA GLU A 336 21.63 -25.98 24.49
C GLU A 336 22.62 -25.28 23.55
N TYR A 337 23.90 -25.21 23.91
CA TYR A 337 24.96 -24.65 23.07
C TYR A 337 24.98 -25.29 21.67
N TRP A 338 24.98 -26.62 21.62
CA TRP A 338 24.95 -27.36 20.36
C TRP A 338 23.61 -27.21 19.65
N HIS A 339 22.49 -27.23 20.39
CA HIS A 339 21.17 -27.02 19.81
C HIS A 339 21.08 -25.69 19.07
N LEU A 340 21.50 -24.59 19.70
CA LEU A 340 21.49 -23.25 19.11
C LEU A 340 22.44 -23.15 17.91
N MET A 341 23.63 -23.74 17.99
CA MET A 341 24.55 -23.80 16.84
C MET A 341 23.94 -24.57 15.66
N HIS A 342 23.32 -25.71 15.91
CA HIS A 342 22.65 -26.50 14.88
C HIS A 342 21.44 -25.80 14.27
N GLN A 343 20.73 -24.96 15.03
CA GLN A 343 19.63 -24.16 14.47
C GLN A 343 20.10 -23.25 13.33
N LEU A 344 21.32 -22.71 13.41
CA LEU A 344 21.91 -21.89 12.35
C LEU A 344 22.17 -22.68 11.05
N LEU A 345 22.34 -24.00 11.17
CA LEU A 345 22.63 -24.91 10.05
C LEU A 345 21.37 -25.43 9.34
N ILE A 346 20.16 -25.17 9.88
CA ILE A 346 18.91 -25.69 9.30
C ILE A 346 18.61 -25.06 7.93
N ASN A 347 19.01 -23.80 7.73
CA ASN A 347 18.69 -23.07 6.51
C ASN A 347 19.50 -23.62 5.31
N PRO A 348 18.86 -23.92 4.15
CA PRO A 348 19.56 -24.46 2.99
C PRO A 348 20.59 -23.49 2.36
N GLN A 349 20.54 -22.20 2.68
CA GLN A 349 21.50 -21.18 2.28
C GLN A 349 22.58 -20.94 3.35
N THR A 350 22.92 -21.95 4.14
CA THR A 350 24.03 -21.91 5.10
C THR A 350 25.20 -22.75 4.60
N ILE A 351 26.40 -22.16 4.55
CA ILE A 351 27.66 -22.90 4.45
C ILE A 351 28.21 -23.11 5.85
N PHE A 352 28.61 -24.35 6.14
CA PHE A 352 29.25 -24.72 7.38
C PHE A 352 30.72 -25.02 7.16
N VAL A 353 31.60 -24.26 7.82
CA VAL A 353 33.06 -24.39 7.71
C VAL A 353 33.64 -24.98 8.98
N GLN A 354 34.31 -26.12 8.83
CA GLN A 354 35.06 -26.78 9.90
C GLN A 354 36.55 -26.93 9.59
N GLU A 355 37.00 -26.58 8.38
CA GLU A 355 38.40 -26.75 7.98
C GLU A 355 39.01 -25.39 7.64
N PHE A 356 40.20 -25.12 8.20
CA PHE A 356 40.89 -23.84 8.07
C PHE A 356 42.33 -24.05 7.58
N PRO A 357 42.87 -23.16 6.73
CA PRO A 357 42.16 -22.06 6.06
C PRO A 357 41.17 -22.58 5.01
N PHE A 358 40.02 -21.92 4.84
CA PHE A 358 39.00 -22.34 3.87
C PHE A 358 39.10 -21.59 2.54
N THR A 359 39.88 -20.50 2.52
CA THR A 359 40.21 -19.74 1.33
C THR A 359 41.54 -20.19 0.71
N LYS A 360 41.65 -20.01 -0.60
CA LYS A 360 42.91 -20.23 -1.34
C LYS A 360 43.76 -18.96 -1.28
N THR A 361 45.07 -19.15 -1.17
CA THR A 361 46.06 -18.08 -1.34
C THR A 361 46.76 -18.19 -2.70
N SER A 362 47.22 -17.07 -3.24
CA SER A 362 47.98 -17.01 -4.49
C SER A 362 49.28 -16.24 -4.30
N LYS A 363 50.35 -16.64 -4.99
CA LYS A 363 51.62 -15.89 -5.01
C LYS A 363 51.69 -14.87 -6.15
N ALA A 364 50.67 -14.79 -6.98
CA ALA A 364 50.63 -13.86 -8.11
C ALA A 364 50.67 -12.39 -7.64
N ASN A 365 51.31 -11.54 -8.44
CA ASN A 365 51.40 -10.10 -8.20
C ASN A 365 50.26 -9.37 -8.93
N PHE A 366 49.37 -8.75 -8.16
CA PHE A 366 48.18 -8.06 -8.67
C PHE A 366 48.36 -6.56 -8.85
N HIS A 367 49.57 -6.03 -8.64
CA HIS A 367 49.82 -4.58 -8.64
C HIS A 367 49.39 -3.90 -9.94
N PHE A 368 49.69 -4.52 -11.09
CA PHE A 368 49.27 -3.98 -12.38
C PHE A 368 47.76 -4.11 -12.59
N HIS A 369 47.15 -5.23 -12.22
CA HIS A 369 45.70 -5.42 -12.29
C HIS A 369 44.95 -4.35 -11.49
N TYR A 370 45.38 -4.12 -10.24
CA TYR A 370 44.84 -3.07 -9.39
C TYR A 370 44.96 -1.69 -10.04
N LYS A 371 46.17 -1.32 -10.51
CA LYS A 371 46.41 -0.03 -11.15
C LYS A 371 45.60 0.20 -12.42
N HIS A 372 45.40 -0.83 -13.23
CA HIS A 372 44.59 -0.72 -14.45
C HIS A 372 43.12 -0.41 -14.13
N CYS A 373 42.61 -0.89 -13.00
CA CYS A 373 41.25 -0.60 -12.54
C CYS A 373 41.07 0.81 -11.95
N LEU A 374 42.15 1.56 -11.71
CA LEU A 374 42.07 2.92 -11.17
C LEU A 374 41.69 3.95 -12.25
N VAL A 375 40.73 4.81 -11.91
CA VAL A 375 40.32 6.01 -12.65
C VAL A 375 40.35 7.17 -11.67
N ASN A 376 41.18 8.18 -11.94
CA ASN A 376 41.37 9.34 -11.04
C ASN A 376 41.74 8.97 -9.59
N GLY A 377 42.37 7.81 -9.38
CA GLY A 377 42.79 7.33 -8.05
C GLY A 377 41.77 6.44 -7.34
N GLU A 378 40.58 6.23 -7.91
CA GLU A 378 39.54 5.35 -7.37
C GLU A 378 39.34 4.12 -8.24
N LEU A 379 38.91 3.00 -7.68
CA LEU A 379 38.59 1.80 -8.46
C LEU A 379 37.30 2.05 -9.27
N SER A 380 37.31 1.65 -10.54
CA SER A 380 36.12 1.63 -11.40
C SER A 380 35.53 0.22 -11.47
N VAL A 381 34.24 0.12 -11.16
CA VAL A 381 33.47 -1.14 -11.25
C VAL A 381 33.48 -1.67 -12.68
N GLU A 382 33.31 -0.78 -13.66
CA GLU A 382 33.32 -1.12 -15.08
C GLU A 382 34.66 -1.73 -15.49
N ARG A 383 35.78 -1.12 -15.07
CA ARG A 383 37.12 -1.64 -15.39
C ARG A 383 37.43 -2.98 -14.71
N ILE A 384 36.91 -3.19 -13.50
CA ILE A 384 37.04 -4.49 -12.80
C ILE A 384 36.36 -5.59 -13.62
N ILE A 385 35.10 -5.39 -14.02
CA ILE A 385 34.31 -6.39 -14.75
C ILE A 385 34.87 -6.64 -16.16
N GLN A 386 35.37 -5.60 -16.84
CA GLN A 386 35.92 -5.71 -18.20
C GLN A 386 37.34 -6.30 -18.24
N SER A 387 37.95 -6.60 -17.10
CA SER A 387 39.31 -7.10 -17.05
C SER A 387 39.42 -8.56 -17.48
N ASP A 388 40.51 -8.92 -18.17
CA ASP A 388 40.76 -10.29 -18.63
C ASP A 388 40.88 -11.33 -17.49
N TRP A 389 41.18 -10.89 -16.27
CA TRP A 389 41.30 -11.74 -15.09
C TRP A 389 39.97 -11.92 -14.34
N TRP A 390 38.88 -11.25 -14.76
CA TRP A 390 37.58 -11.34 -14.10
C TRP A 390 37.00 -12.74 -14.25
N GLN A 391 36.95 -13.50 -13.14
CA GLN A 391 36.58 -14.92 -13.15
C GLN A 391 35.08 -15.15 -12.97
N TYR A 392 34.30 -14.09 -12.75
CA TYR A 392 32.89 -14.17 -12.41
C TYR A 392 31.96 -13.89 -13.60
N GLY A 393 32.48 -13.99 -14.83
CA GLY A 393 31.76 -13.67 -16.07
C GLY A 393 30.53 -14.54 -16.37
N GLU A 394 30.42 -15.71 -15.75
CA GLU A 394 29.25 -16.62 -15.88
C GLU A 394 28.05 -16.19 -15.03
N LEU A 395 28.24 -15.30 -14.06
CA LEU A 395 27.18 -14.81 -13.19
C LEU A 395 26.26 -13.83 -13.95
N SER A 396 25.07 -13.56 -13.41
CA SER A 396 24.22 -12.50 -13.98
C SER A 396 24.92 -11.14 -13.91
N LEU A 397 24.60 -10.24 -14.85
CA LEU A 397 25.26 -8.93 -14.92
C LEU A 397 25.06 -8.13 -13.64
N GLU A 398 23.86 -8.19 -13.07
CA GLU A 398 23.48 -7.53 -11.82
C GLU A 398 24.37 -8.00 -10.66
N LEU A 399 24.57 -9.32 -10.54
CA LEU A 399 25.41 -9.88 -9.48
C LEU A 399 26.89 -9.56 -9.70
N GLN A 400 27.36 -9.57 -10.95
CA GLN A 400 28.74 -9.15 -11.26
C GLN A 400 28.98 -7.70 -10.83
N GLN A 401 28.00 -6.81 -11.08
CA GLN A 401 28.05 -5.42 -10.64
C GLN A 401 28.09 -5.31 -9.12
N ALA A 402 27.21 -6.02 -8.40
CA ALA A 402 27.19 -6.03 -6.94
C ALA A 402 28.51 -6.54 -6.34
N ILE A 403 29.09 -7.62 -6.88
CA ILE A 403 30.38 -8.16 -6.43
C ILE A 403 31.50 -7.15 -6.69
N ALA A 404 31.61 -6.62 -7.91
CA ALA A 404 32.66 -5.67 -8.27
C ALA A 404 32.55 -4.36 -7.46
N HIS A 405 31.33 -3.88 -7.23
CA HIS A 405 31.07 -2.75 -6.34
C HIS A 405 31.52 -3.06 -4.91
N THR A 406 31.14 -4.22 -4.35
CA THR A 406 31.55 -4.62 -3.00
C THR A 406 33.06 -4.80 -2.87
N ILE A 407 33.76 -5.31 -3.90
CA ILE A 407 35.22 -5.37 -3.97
C ILE A 407 35.81 -3.96 -3.90
N LYS A 408 35.35 -3.04 -4.76
CA LYS A 408 35.76 -1.63 -4.75
C LYS A 408 35.62 -1.03 -3.36
N THR A 409 34.44 -1.12 -2.75
CA THR A 409 34.19 -0.52 -1.44
C THR A 409 35.01 -1.19 -0.34
N SER A 410 35.26 -2.51 -0.43
CA SER A 410 36.11 -3.22 0.52
C SER A 410 37.56 -2.74 0.46
N CYS A 411 38.08 -2.46 -0.73
CA CYS A 411 39.41 -1.87 -0.90
C CYS A 411 39.44 -0.41 -0.41
N GLU A 412 38.48 0.41 -0.81
CA GLU A 412 38.50 1.85 -0.51
C GLU A 412 38.20 2.15 0.97
N GLN A 413 37.42 1.30 1.63
CA GLN A 413 37.06 1.40 3.03
C GLN A 413 37.30 0.08 3.77
N PRO A 414 38.57 -0.33 3.99
CA PRO A 414 38.89 -1.62 4.59
C PRO A 414 38.32 -1.78 6.00
N MET A 415 37.62 -2.88 6.25
CA MET A 415 37.28 -3.34 7.62
C MET A 415 38.45 -4.08 8.27
N LEU A 416 39.49 -4.42 7.50
CA LEU A 416 40.68 -5.06 8.01
C LEU A 416 41.63 -4.03 8.62
N LYS A 417 42.27 -4.40 9.73
CA LYS A 417 43.37 -3.67 10.35
C LYS A 417 44.61 -3.76 9.45
N GLN A 418 45.26 -2.62 9.27
CA GLN A 418 46.56 -2.51 8.62
C GLN A 418 47.62 -3.15 9.52
N GLN A 419 48.50 -3.97 8.94
CA GLN A 419 49.62 -4.54 9.69
C GLN A 419 50.71 -3.48 9.94
N PRO A 420 51.56 -3.64 11.00
CA PRO A 420 52.54 -2.61 11.37
C PRO A 420 53.52 -2.17 10.26
N ASN A 421 53.82 -3.05 9.30
CA ASN A 421 54.77 -2.79 8.20
C ASN A 421 54.09 -2.68 6.83
N GLU A 422 52.77 -2.58 6.80
CA GLU A 422 51.97 -2.53 5.57
C GLU A 422 51.53 -1.08 5.33
N THR A 423 51.53 -0.59 4.09
CA THR A 423 50.90 0.69 3.76
C THR A 423 49.41 0.51 3.46
N LEU A 424 48.62 1.59 3.45
CA LEU A 424 47.21 1.51 3.04
C LEU A 424 47.07 0.91 1.63
N TYR A 425 47.98 1.28 0.71
CA TYR A 425 47.99 0.72 -0.64
C TYR A 425 48.25 -0.79 -0.65
N ASP A 426 49.16 -1.28 0.19
CA ASP A 426 49.44 -2.71 0.30
C ASP A 426 48.23 -3.49 0.81
N LEU A 427 47.50 -2.94 1.80
CA LEU A 427 46.25 -3.51 2.29
C LEU A 427 45.17 -3.54 1.19
N GLN A 428 45.01 -2.44 0.45
CA GLN A 428 44.08 -2.35 -0.67
C GLN A 428 44.38 -3.39 -1.75
N LEU A 429 45.66 -3.53 -2.10
CA LEU A 429 46.12 -4.50 -3.07
C LEU A 429 45.91 -5.94 -2.59
N PHE A 430 46.16 -6.21 -1.31
CA PHE A 430 45.88 -7.50 -0.67
C PHE A 430 44.40 -7.85 -0.75
N LEU A 431 43.51 -6.95 -0.35
CA LEU A 431 42.05 -7.15 -0.42
C LEU A 431 41.60 -7.39 -1.85
N PHE A 432 42.02 -6.53 -2.77
CA PHE A 432 41.66 -6.64 -4.18
C PHE A 432 42.00 -8.02 -4.73
N LYS A 433 43.26 -8.45 -4.52
CA LYS A 433 43.74 -9.76 -4.93
C LYS A 433 42.91 -10.88 -4.32
N GLN A 434 42.69 -10.86 -3.01
CA GLN A 434 42.01 -11.96 -2.32
C GLN A 434 40.56 -12.12 -2.79
N LEU A 435 39.87 -11.00 -3.03
CA LEU A 435 38.47 -11.01 -3.46
C LEU A 435 38.28 -11.35 -4.95
N THR A 436 39.37 -11.54 -5.71
CA THR A 436 39.31 -12.14 -7.05
C THR A 436 39.22 -13.67 -7.04
N MET A 437 39.35 -14.29 -5.86
CA MET A 437 39.39 -15.75 -5.68
C MET A 437 38.30 -16.26 -4.73
N ILE A 438 37.09 -15.70 -4.82
CA ILE A 438 35.95 -16.12 -3.99
C ILE A 438 35.61 -17.60 -4.29
N PRO A 439 35.51 -18.48 -3.27
CA PRO A 439 35.15 -19.87 -3.46
C PRO A 439 33.81 -20.07 -4.19
N GLN A 440 33.74 -21.11 -5.04
CA GLN A 440 32.56 -21.36 -5.88
C GLN A 440 31.27 -21.59 -5.07
N GLU A 441 31.36 -22.23 -3.91
CA GLU A 441 30.23 -22.44 -3.01
C GLU A 441 29.63 -21.12 -2.50
N ILE A 442 30.48 -20.12 -2.22
CA ILE A 442 30.05 -18.78 -1.82
C ILE A 442 29.42 -18.05 -3.01
N LEU A 443 30.01 -18.13 -4.20
CA LEU A 443 29.40 -17.57 -5.41
C LEU A 443 28.01 -18.17 -5.71
N ARG A 444 27.77 -19.44 -5.36
CA ARG A 444 26.44 -20.06 -5.46
C ARG A 444 25.45 -19.50 -4.44
N LEU A 445 25.89 -19.25 -3.20
CA LEU A 445 25.05 -18.56 -2.22
C LEU A 445 24.64 -17.18 -2.71
N LEU A 446 25.60 -16.37 -3.19
CA LEU A 446 25.34 -15.02 -3.67
C LEU A 446 24.36 -15.01 -4.87
N GLN A 447 24.44 -16.01 -5.76
CA GLN A 447 23.47 -16.17 -6.86
C GLN A 447 22.03 -16.44 -6.41
N SER A 448 21.86 -17.03 -5.23
CA SER A 448 20.54 -17.32 -4.66
C SER A 448 20.03 -16.23 -3.72
N PHE A 449 20.78 -15.14 -3.55
CA PHE A 449 20.48 -14.13 -2.55
C PHE A 449 19.49 -13.08 -3.08
N ASP A 450 18.22 -13.25 -2.74
CA ASP A 450 17.23 -12.18 -2.82
C ASP A 450 17.33 -11.31 -1.56
N TYR A 451 17.76 -10.06 -1.73
CA TYR A 451 18.11 -9.16 -0.62
C TYR A 451 16.99 -8.91 0.39
N SER A 452 15.73 -9.13 0.02
CA SER A 452 14.58 -8.98 0.93
C SER A 452 14.23 -10.26 1.71
N GLN A 453 14.72 -11.42 1.28
CA GLN A 453 14.30 -12.74 1.74
C GLN A 453 15.30 -13.35 2.73
N ASP A 454 15.48 -14.67 2.68
CA ASP A 454 16.42 -15.39 3.52
C ASP A 454 17.87 -14.92 3.26
N ILE A 455 18.57 -14.59 4.35
CA ILE A 455 19.96 -14.14 4.28
C ILE A 455 20.88 -15.37 4.22
N PRO A 456 21.76 -15.49 3.20
CA PRO A 456 22.78 -16.52 3.15
C PRO A 456 23.75 -16.38 4.32
N LYS A 457 24.20 -17.51 4.87
CA LYS A 457 24.98 -17.52 6.11
C LYS A 457 26.24 -18.34 5.96
N ILE A 458 27.25 -17.91 6.70
CA ILE A 458 28.42 -18.70 6.98
C ILE A 458 28.49 -18.96 8.48
N VAL A 459 28.47 -20.24 8.83
CA VAL A 459 28.70 -20.69 10.21
C VAL A 459 30.05 -21.37 10.23
N LEU A 460 30.89 -20.98 11.16
CA LEU A 460 32.26 -21.46 11.27
C LEU A 460 32.45 -22.06 12.67
N TYR A 461 33.04 -23.25 12.74
CA TYR A 461 33.43 -23.86 14.01
C TYR A 461 34.90 -24.24 13.96
N GLN A 462 35.73 -23.54 14.74
CA GLN A 462 37.16 -23.85 14.86
C GLN A 462 37.40 -24.68 16.11
N ALA A 463 37.53 -26.00 15.93
CA ALA A 463 37.86 -26.88 17.05
C ALA A 463 39.23 -26.52 17.64
N PRO A 464 39.48 -26.74 18.94
CA PRO A 464 40.70 -26.28 19.61
C PRO A 464 42.04 -26.71 18.98
N GLN A 465 42.06 -27.87 18.31
CA GLN A 465 43.25 -28.44 17.68
C GLN A 465 43.37 -28.11 16.19
N GLN A 466 42.41 -27.36 15.64
CA GLN A 466 42.44 -26.97 14.24
C GLN A 466 43.32 -25.74 14.01
N PRO A 467 43.86 -25.58 12.79
CA PRO A 467 44.49 -24.34 12.38
C PRO A 467 43.55 -23.15 12.60
N ALA A 468 44.12 -21.99 12.93
CA ALA A 468 43.36 -20.75 13.06
C ALA A 468 42.95 -20.19 11.70
N LEU A 469 41.91 -19.35 11.69
CA LEU A 469 41.56 -18.49 10.55
C LEU A 469 42.79 -17.75 10.01
N SER A 470 43.01 -17.84 8.70
CA SER A 470 44.01 -17.03 8.01
C SER A 470 43.52 -15.59 7.82
N ARG A 471 44.44 -14.68 7.47
CA ARG A 471 44.08 -13.30 7.13
C ARG A 471 43.21 -13.24 5.87
N GLU A 472 43.47 -14.14 4.92
CA GLU A 472 42.71 -14.33 3.69
C GLU A 472 41.26 -14.76 3.97
N ASP A 473 41.06 -15.67 4.93
CA ASP A 473 39.72 -16.06 5.38
C ASP A 473 38.98 -14.84 5.94
N ILE A 474 39.65 -14.05 6.78
CA ILE A 474 39.06 -12.86 7.41
C ILE A 474 38.75 -11.76 6.38
N ALA A 475 39.59 -11.59 5.36
CA ALA A 475 39.31 -10.69 4.24
C ALA A 475 38.02 -11.08 3.50
N LEU A 476 37.82 -12.38 3.29
CA LEU A 476 36.59 -12.88 2.70
C LEU A 476 35.39 -12.67 3.63
N LEU A 477 35.50 -12.99 4.92
CA LEU A 477 34.41 -12.74 5.89
C LEU A 477 34.01 -11.26 5.93
N ALA A 478 34.97 -10.33 5.91
CA ALA A 478 34.68 -8.90 5.85
C ALA A 478 33.93 -8.50 4.58
N PHE A 479 34.29 -9.07 3.43
CA PHE A 479 33.57 -8.87 2.17
C PHE A 479 32.15 -9.42 2.23
N LEU A 480 31.95 -10.62 2.77
CA LEU A 480 30.62 -11.24 2.88
C LEU A 480 29.72 -10.48 3.84
N ASN A 481 30.26 -10.01 4.97
CA ASN A 481 29.54 -9.08 5.85
C ASN A 481 29.08 -7.87 5.06
N ARG A 482 29.99 -7.19 4.32
CA ARG A 482 29.66 -6.00 3.52
C ARG A 482 28.61 -6.27 2.44
N PHE A 483 28.66 -7.44 1.80
CA PHE A 483 27.69 -7.86 0.80
C PHE A 483 26.30 -8.12 1.40
N GLY A 484 26.20 -8.34 2.72
CA GLY A 484 24.92 -8.54 3.39
C GLY A 484 24.67 -9.98 3.86
N MET A 485 25.71 -10.79 4.06
CA MET A 485 25.58 -12.15 4.62
C MET A 485 25.70 -12.18 6.14
N ASP A 486 25.03 -13.14 6.77
CA ASP A 486 25.23 -13.44 8.19
C ASP A 486 26.49 -14.29 8.39
N ILE A 487 27.23 -14.01 9.46
CA ILE A 487 28.46 -14.69 9.83
C ILE A 487 28.43 -14.98 11.32
N VAL A 488 28.52 -16.26 11.69
CA VAL A 488 28.65 -16.69 13.09
C VAL A 488 29.86 -17.60 13.24
N PHE A 489 30.82 -17.16 14.05
CA PHE A 489 32.08 -17.85 14.29
C PHE A 489 32.17 -18.39 15.71
N TYR A 490 32.20 -19.70 15.86
CA TYR A 490 32.39 -20.38 17.14
C TYR A 490 33.86 -20.70 17.37
N ASN A 491 34.40 -20.19 18.49
CA ASN A 491 35.72 -20.55 18.99
C ASN A 491 35.64 -20.99 20.46
N PRO A 492 35.62 -22.31 20.76
CA PRO A 492 35.50 -22.83 22.12
C PRO A 492 36.71 -22.51 23.01
N THR A 493 37.86 -22.16 22.45
CA THR A 493 39.07 -21.82 23.22
C THR A 493 39.06 -20.38 23.74
N GLY A 494 38.22 -19.52 23.15
CA GLY A 494 38.20 -18.08 23.39
C GLY A 494 39.48 -17.33 23.04
N GLN A 495 40.33 -17.93 22.19
CA GLN A 495 41.53 -17.27 21.69
C GLN A 495 41.20 -16.03 20.85
N LEU A 496 42.18 -15.14 20.68
CA LEU A 496 42.07 -14.00 19.77
C LEU A 496 42.21 -14.46 18.31
N ASP A 497 41.33 -14.00 17.44
CA ASP A 497 41.25 -14.38 16.02
C ASP A 497 40.77 -13.18 15.17
N LEU A 498 39.46 -12.96 15.03
CA LEU A 498 38.86 -11.82 14.32
C LEU A 498 39.42 -10.50 14.86
N GLU A 499 39.62 -10.39 16.18
CA GLU A 499 40.14 -9.21 16.88
C GLU A 499 41.51 -8.76 16.38
N LYS A 500 42.33 -9.71 15.93
CA LYS A 500 43.68 -9.43 15.42
C LYS A 500 43.65 -8.74 14.06
N HIS A 501 42.57 -8.89 13.30
CA HIS A 501 42.54 -8.57 11.89
C HIS A 501 41.40 -7.63 11.48
N LEU A 502 40.30 -7.54 12.23
CA LEU A 502 39.15 -6.66 11.96
C LEU A 502 39.09 -5.47 12.91
N GLN A 503 38.53 -4.36 12.43
CA GLN A 503 38.16 -3.22 13.27
C GLN A 503 37.10 -3.63 14.32
N GLU A 504 37.11 -2.98 15.47
CA GLU A 504 36.32 -3.38 16.65
C GLU A 504 34.81 -3.18 16.50
N ASP A 505 34.39 -2.31 15.59
CA ASP A 505 33.00 -1.98 15.28
C ASP A 505 32.38 -2.86 14.18
N THR A 506 33.14 -3.83 13.66
CA THR A 506 32.72 -4.67 12.53
C THR A 506 31.89 -5.89 12.93
N TYR A 507 31.96 -6.35 14.19
CA TYR A 507 31.33 -7.59 14.66
C TYR A 507 31.15 -7.57 16.18
N ASP A 508 30.26 -8.42 16.69
CA ASP A 508 30.05 -8.62 18.12
C ASP A 508 30.87 -9.81 18.66
N VAL A 509 31.28 -9.73 19.94
CA VAL A 509 31.92 -10.84 20.65
C VAL A 509 31.08 -11.23 21.86
N HIS A 510 30.54 -12.45 21.85
CA HIS A 510 29.81 -13.04 22.96
C HIS A 510 30.73 -14.01 23.71
N ARG A 511 31.16 -13.60 24.91
CA ARG A 511 32.02 -14.42 25.77
C ARG A 511 31.16 -15.34 26.65
N LEU A 512 31.36 -16.64 26.52
CA LEU A 512 30.67 -17.68 27.30
C LEU A 512 31.53 -18.14 28.50
N GLU A 513 30.95 -19.00 29.33
CA GLU A 513 31.43 -19.33 30.68
C GLU A 513 32.70 -20.18 30.68
N HIS A 514 32.85 -21.09 29.71
CA HIS A 514 33.95 -22.06 29.70
C HIS A 514 34.82 -21.95 28.45
N MET A 515 36.13 -21.92 28.66
CA MET A 515 37.12 -22.05 27.59
C MET A 515 37.64 -23.47 27.57
N LEU A 516 37.51 -24.15 26.42
CA LEU A 516 37.86 -25.54 26.27
C LEU A 516 38.92 -25.74 25.20
N PHE A 517 39.80 -26.69 25.47
CA PHE A 517 40.94 -27.01 24.61
C PHE A 517 40.85 -28.41 24.00
N ASP A 518 39.75 -29.11 24.28
CA ASP A 518 39.39 -30.40 23.68
C ASP A 518 37.86 -30.45 23.55
N LEU A 519 37.38 -30.06 22.36
CA LEU A 519 35.97 -30.12 22.00
C LEU A 519 35.90 -30.27 20.47
N PRO A 520 35.74 -31.48 19.93
CA PRO A 520 35.39 -31.66 18.54
C PRO A 520 33.95 -31.19 18.28
N TYR A 521 33.60 -30.96 17.02
CA TYR A 521 32.22 -30.71 16.62
C TYR A 521 31.34 -31.93 16.97
N GLU A 522 30.18 -31.68 17.60
CA GLU A 522 29.19 -32.71 17.90
C GLU A 522 28.05 -32.66 16.89
N GLU A 523 27.83 -33.74 16.13
CA GLU A 523 26.73 -33.83 15.17
C GLU A 523 25.35 -33.75 15.84
N PRO A 524 24.31 -33.23 15.16
CA PRO A 524 22.96 -33.21 15.70
C PRO A 524 22.48 -34.64 15.97
N GLN A 525 22.00 -34.91 17.20
CA GLN A 525 21.42 -36.20 17.52
C GLN A 525 20.14 -36.41 16.70
N GLN A 526 20.13 -37.39 15.80
CA GLN A 526 18.93 -37.79 15.06
C GLN A 526 17.87 -38.23 16.07
N GLN A 527 16.81 -37.43 16.24
CA GLN A 527 15.62 -37.90 16.94
C GLN A 527 15.08 -39.09 16.16
N LYS A 528 15.25 -40.30 16.71
CA LYS A 528 14.54 -41.48 16.24
C LYS A 528 13.05 -41.14 16.28
N THR A 529 12.45 -40.92 15.12
CA THR A 529 11.00 -40.85 14.97
C THR A 529 10.44 -42.15 15.55
N ALA A 530 9.84 -42.06 16.73
CA ALA A 530 9.10 -43.17 17.29
C ALA A 530 8.03 -43.53 16.25
N PRO A 531 7.92 -44.79 15.79
CA PRO A 531 6.89 -45.14 14.84
C PRO A 531 5.53 -44.86 15.47
N ASP A 532 4.71 -44.06 14.78
CA ASP A 532 3.36 -43.67 15.18
C ASP A 532 2.52 -44.89 15.59
N LYS A 533 2.53 -45.19 16.89
CA LYS A 533 1.66 -46.22 17.50
C LYS A 533 0.19 -45.79 17.54
N ILE A 534 -0.15 -44.61 17.01
CA ILE A 534 -1.51 -44.06 17.02
C ILE A 534 -2.30 -44.44 15.76
N ILE A 535 -1.65 -44.71 14.62
CA ILE A 535 -2.35 -45.04 13.36
C ILE A 535 -2.80 -46.50 13.30
N LYS A 536 -2.16 -47.43 14.05
CA LYS A 536 -2.60 -48.84 14.12
C LYS A 536 -3.81 -49.11 15.02
N LYS A 537 -4.23 -48.17 15.88
CA LYS A 537 -5.44 -48.34 16.72
C LYS A 537 -6.73 -47.83 16.05
N LEU A 538 -6.63 -47.01 15.02
CA LEU A 538 -7.80 -46.49 14.28
C LEU A 538 -8.18 -47.39 13.08
N PHE A 539 -7.23 -48.08 12.45
CA PHE A 539 -7.52 -48.98 11.33
C PHE A 539 -8.11 -50.35 11.72
N ASN A 540 -7.93 -50.82 12.96
CA ASN A 540 -8.54 -52.06 13.46
C ASN A 540 -9.94 -51.85 14.09
N ARG A 541 -10.55 -50.68 13.90
CA ARG A 541 -11.93 -50.39 14.34
C ARG A 541 -12.90 -50.11 13.19
N PHE A 542 -12.43 -50.14 11.94
CA PHE A 542 -13.25 -49.91 10.74
C PHE A 542 -13.08 -50.98 9.64
N PHE A 543 -12.43 -52.11 9.93
CA PHE A 543 -12.50 -53.35 9.14
C PHE A 543 -12.59 -54.56 10.05
#